data_AF-A0A955ATB2-F1
#
_entry.id   AF-A0A955ATB2-F1
#
_cell.length_a   1.000
_cell.length_b   1.000
_cell.length_c   1.000
_cell.angle_alpha   90.00
_cell.angle_beta   90.00
_cell.angle_gamma   90.00
#
_symmetry.space_group_name_H-M   'P 1'
#
loop_
_entity.id
_entity.type
_entity.pdbx_description
1 polymer ?
#
loop_
_entity_poly.entity_id
_entity_poly.type
_entity_poly.pdbx_seq_one_letter_code
_entity_poly.pdbx_strand_id
1 'polypeptide(L)'
;MNQTSVVSEINGNQPAFPVSSGVNSTGLTLRDWMASAALQGLAAKGLEVKADRAMTEKEKDQAMARMAYRLADAMLAVRAEPESSE
;
A
#
# COMPACT_ATOMS: atom_id res chain seq x y z
N MET A 1 18.82 15.59 -17.11
CA MET A 1 17.90 16.05 -16.04
C MET A 1 16.90 14.94 -15.75
N ASN A 2 16.73 14.59 -14.47
CA ASN A 2 15.58 13.92 -13.84
C ASN A 2 15.25 12.44 -14.17
N GLN A 3 16.11 11.49 -13.83
CA GLN A 3 15.69 10.07 -13.66
C GLN A 3 15.34 9.68 -12.22
N THR A 4 15.66 10.52 -11.22
CA THR A 4 15.47 10.17 -9.80
C THR A 4 14.01 10.30 -9.31
N SER A 5 13.20 11.16 -9.94
CA SER A 5 11.81 11.43 -9.49
C SER A 5 10.83 10.28 -9.79
N VAL A 6 11.03 9.56 -10.89
CA VAL A 6 10.09 8.52 -11.33
C VAL A 6 10.11 7.31 -10.38
N VAL A 7 11.29 6.96 -9.87
CA VAL A 7 11.47 5.80 -8.97
C VAL A 7 10.82 6.05 -7.61
N SER A 8 10.83 7.29 -7.09
CA SER A 8 10.16 7.61 -5.83
C SER A 8 8.64 7.56 -5.92
N GLU A 9 8.06 7.95 -7.08
CA GLU A 9 6.60 7.94 -7.30
C GLU A 9 6.04 6.52 -7.44
N ILE A 10 6.81 5.62 -8.05
CA ILE A 10 6.40 4.22 -8.27
C ILE A 10 6.40 3.42 -6.96
N ASN A 11 7.34 3.71 -6.04
CA ASN A 11 7.48 2.96 -4.78
C ASN A 11 6.45 3.33 -3.71
N GLY A 12 5.56 4.29 -3.97
CA GLY A 12 4.50 4.69 -3.05
C GLY A 12 4.96 5.45 -1.80
N ASN A 13 6.23 5.83 -1.74
CA ASN A 13 6.84 6.55 -0.61
C ASN A 13 6.56 8.06 -0.63
N GLN A 14 5.94 8.57 -1.70
CA GLN A 14 5.44 9.93 -1.80
C GLN A 14 4.25 10.14 -0.84
N PRO A 15 3.96 11.40 -0.46
CA PRO A 15 2.77 11.72 0.32
C PRO A 15 1.49 11.20 -0.36
N ALA A 16 0.58 10.62 0.43
CA ALA A 16 -0.70 10.12 -0.08
C ALA A 16 -1.59 11.24 -0.67
N PHE A 17 -1.42 12.46 -0.17
CA PHE A 17 -2.18 13.63 -0.57
C PHE A 17 -1.24 14.78 -0.96
N PRO A 18 -1.66 15.68 -1.86
CA PRO A 18 -0.86 16.84 -2.24
C PRO A 18 -0.47 17.65 -1.00
N VAL A 19 0.83 17.87 -0.83
CA VAL A 19 1.33 18.81 0.18
C VAL A 19 1.44 20.20 -0.42
N SER A 20 0.98 21.20 0.32
CA SER A 20 1.27 22.58 -0.02
C SER A 20 2.78 22.83 0.06
N SER A 21 3.30 23.59 -0.90
CA SER A 21 4.71 23.94 -1.02
C SER A 21 5.25 24.51 0.30
N GLY A 22 6.21 23.82 0.89
CA GLY A 22 6.92 24.25 2.11
C GLY A 22 6.81 23.31 3.31
N VAL A 23 5.95 22.29 3.25
CA VAL A 23 5.84 21.30 4.33
C VAL A 23 6.46 19.98 3.88
N ASN A 24 7.60 19.61 4.48
CA ASN A 24 8.11 18.25 4.39
C ASN A 24 7.13 17.34 5.15
N SER A 25 6.10 16.82 4.47
CA SER A 25 5.23 15.84 5.11
C SER A 25 6.00 14.53 5.21
N THR A 26 6.50 14.22 6.40
CA THR A 26 6.79 12.85 6.84
C THR A 26 5.50 12.07 7.13
N GLY A 27 4.37 12.51 6.55
CA GLY A 27 3.04 12.01 6.82
C GLY A 27 2.74 10.69 6.11
N LEU A 28 1.45 10.33 6.07
CA LEU A 28 0.96 9.10 5.45
C LEU A 28 1.44 9.00 3.99
N THR A 29 2.18 7.94 3.67
CA THR A 29 2.61 7.67 2.30
C THR A 29 1.45 7.13 1.47
N LEU A 30 1.53 7.24 0.14
CA LEU A 30 0.51 6.68 -0.74
C LEU A 30 0.35 5.16 -0.50
N ARG A 31 1.45 4.46 -0.26
CA ARG A 31 1.46 3.04 0.07
C ARG A 31 0.70 2.75 1.35
N ASP A 32 0.93 3.52 2.42
CA ASP A 32 0.24 3.34 3.70
C ASP A 32 -1.26 3.63 3.59
N TRP A 33 -1.64 4.64 2.79
CA TRP A 33 -3.03 4.94 2.53
C TRP A 33 -3.75 3.80 1.80
N MET A 34 -3.14 3.28 0.73
CA MET A 34 -3.67 2.13 -0.01
C MET A 34 -3.75 0.87 0.88
N ALA A 35 -2.73 0.62 1.70
CA ALA A 35 -2.73 -0.50 2.64
C ALA A 35 -3.86 -0.38 3.66
N SER A 36 -4.14 0.82 4.18
CA SER A 36 -5.28 1.08 5.07
C SER A 36 -6.62 0.79 4.39
N ALA A 37 -6.81 1.24 3.15
CA ALA A 37 -8.03 0.96 2.38
C ALA A 37 -8.22 -0.54 2.12
N ALA A 38 -7.13 -1.24 1.77
CA ALA A 38 -7.15 -2.69 1.60
C ALA A 38 -7.50 -3.41 2.90
N LEU A 39 -6.91 -3.00 4.03
CA LEU A 39 -7.18 -3.57 5.35
C LEU A 39 -8.65 -3.41 5.74
N GLN A 40 -9.25 -2.23 5.51
CA GLN A 40 -10.68 -2.00 5.75
C GLN A 40 -11.56 -2.96 4.94
N GLY A 41 -11.25 -3.17 3.66
CA GLY A 41 -11.97 -4.14 2.83
C GLY A 41 -11.81 -5.59 3.29
N LEU A 42 -10.59 -5.97 3.69
CA LEU A 42 -10.30 -7.30 4.23
C LEU A 42 -11.06 -7.57 5.54
N ALA A 43 -11.04 -6.60 6.46
CA ALA A 43 -11.78 -6.66 7.71
C ALA A 43 -13.30 -6.72 7.48
N ALA A 44 -13.84 -5.90 6.58
CA ALA A 44 -15.27 -5.88 6.27
C ALA A 44 -15.77 -7.19 5.65
N LYS A 45 -14.94 -7.88 4.85
CA LYS A 45 -15.28 -9.17 4.26
C LYS A 45 -15.26 -10.32 5.29
N GLY A 46 -14.76 -10.08 6.50
CA GLY A 46 -14.54 -11.14 7.49
C GLY A 46 -13.56 -12.19 6.97
N LEU A 47 -12.56 -11.76 6.17
CA LEU A 47 -11.52 -12.66 5.68
C LEU A 47 -10.70 -13.16 6.88
N GLU A 48 -11.10 -14.31 7.40
CA GLU A 48 -10.26 -15.07 8.31
C GLU A 48 -9.02 -15.48 7.52
N VAL A 49 -7.86 -15.01 7.95
CA VAL A 49 -6.60 -15.65 7.58
C VAL A 49 -6.80 -17.12 7.90
N LYS A 50 -6.75 -17.99 6.88
CA LYS A 50 -6.74 -19.45 7.06
C LYS A 50 -5.44 -19.82 7.75
N ALA A 51 -5.39 -19.48 9.02
CA ALA A 51 -4.34 -19.80 9.93
C ALA A 51 -4.46 -21.29 10.15
N ASP A 52 -3.37 -22.00 9.87
CA ASP A 52 -3.18 -23.31 10.47
C ASP A 52 -3.47 -23.19 11.98
N ARG A 53 -4.06 -24.22 12.60
CA ARG A 53 -4.57 -24.14 13.99
C ARG A 53 -3.53 -23.71 15.04
N ALA A 54 -2.26 -23.59 14.64
CA ALA A 54 -1.13 -23.19 15.46
C ALA A 54 -0.80 -21.68 15.47
N MET A 55 -1.40 -20.82 14.63
CA MET A 55 -1.03 -19.39 14.66
C MET A 55 -1.65 -18.64 15.84
N THR A 56 -0.82 -17.87 16.52
CA THR A 56 -1.21 -16.88 17.53
C THR A 56 -1.98 -15.71 16.90
N GLU A 57 -2.78 -15.00 17.70
CA GLU A 57 -3.49 -13.79 17.24
C GLU A 57 -2.53 -12.74 16.67
N LYS A 58 -1.37 -12.55 17.31
CA LYS A 58 -0.33 -11.64 16.80
C LYS A 58 0.17 -12.02 15.40
N GLU A 59 0.33 -13.30 15.12
CA GLU A 59 0.75 -13.77 13.80
C GLU A 59 -0.36 -13.59 12.76
N LYS A 60 -1.64 -13.75 13.15
CA LYS A 60 -2.79 -13.46 12.29
C LYS A 60 -2.84 -11.97 11.93
N ASP A 61 -2.68 -11.08 12.91
CA ASP A 61 -2.64 -9.63 12.70
C ASP A 61 -1.50 -9.23 11.75
N GLN A 62 -0.30 -9.80 11.97
CA GLN A 62 0.85 -9.58 11.09
C GLN A 62 0.60 -10.11 9.67
N ALA A 63 -0.03 -11.27 9.52
CA ALA A 63 -0.38 -11.83 8.22
C ALA A 63 -1.39 -10.94 7.49
N MET A 64 -2.39 -10.42 8.21
CA MET A 64 -3.38 -9.49 7.65
C MET A 64 -2.74 -8.18 7.21
N ALA A 65 -1.86 -7.60 8.03
CA ALA A 65 -1.12 -6.39 7.67
C ALA A 65 -0.24 -6.62 6.42
N ARG A 66 0.48 -7.74 6.35
CA ARG A 66 1.28 -8.10 5.15
C ARG A 66 0.42 -8.24 3.92
N MET A 67 -0.77 -8.85 4.03
CA MET A 67 -1.70 -8.99 2.90
C MET A 67 -2.18 -7.62 2.41
N ALA A 68 -2.51 -6.70 3.32
CA ALA A 68 -2.90 -5.33 2.96
C ALA A 68 -1.78 -4.59 2.21
N TYR A 69 -0.53 -4.66 2.69
CA TYR A 69 0.61 -4.06 1.99
C TYR A 69 0.88 -4.70 0.63
N ARG A 70 0.71 -6.02 0.48
CA ARG A 70 0.84 -6.69 -0.83
C ARG A 70 -0.21 -6.21 -1.83
N LEU A 71 -1.43 -5.94 -1.38
CA LEU A 71 -2.47 -5.36 -2.23
C LEU A 71 -2.12 -3.92 -2.64
N ALA A 72 -1.61 -3.11 -1.72
CA ALA A 72 -1.11 -1.77 -2.04
C ALA A 72 0.01 -1.81 -3.08
N ASP A 73 0.99 -2.70 -2.90
CA ASP A 73 2.11 -2.88 -3.84
C ASP A 73 1.61 -3.31 -5.24
N ALA A 74 0.59 -4.17 -5.31
CA ALA A 74 -0.03 -4.55 -6.57
C ALA A 74 -0.75 -3.37 -7.27
N MET A 75 -1.43 -2.51 -6.51
CA MET A 75 -2.07 -1.29 -7.05
C MET A 75 -1.04 -0.31 -7.62
N LEU A 76 0.10 -0.14 -6.91
CA LEU A 76 1.20 0.70 -7.39
C LEU A 76 1.83 0.13 -8.66
N ALA A 77 2.02 -1.19 -8.72
CA ALA A 77 2.56 -1.85 -9.91
C ALA A 77 1.66 -1.63 -11.14
N VAL A 78 0.35 -1.86 -11.01
CA VAL A 78 -0.62 -1.60 -12.09
C VAL A 78 -0.60 -0.14 -12.53
N ARG A 79 -0.47 0.80 -11.59
CA ARG A 79 -0.39 2.23 -11.90
C ARG A 79 0.90 2.62 -12.63
N ALA A 80 1.98 1.87 -12.42
CA ALA A 80 3.26 2.10 -13.08
C ALA A 80 3.33 1.47 -14.48
N GLU A 81 2.36 0.62 -14.85
CA GLU A 81 2.26 0.10 -16.21
C GLU A 81 1.98 1.27 -17.17
N PRO A 82 2.79 1.44 -18.23
CA PRO A 82 2.50 2.45 -19.24
C PRO A 82 1.18 2.06 -19.91
N GLU A 83 0.24 3.00 -20.01
CA GLU A 83 -1.01 2.76 -20.74
C GLU A 83 -0.67 2.24 -22.13
N SER A 84 -0.94 0.96 -22.37
CA SER A 84 -0.83 0.38 -23.69
C SER A 84 -1.87 1.09 -24.55
N SER A 85 -1.40 1.95 -25.43
CA SER A 85 -2.23 2.63 -26.41
C SER A 85 -2.73 1.59 -27.40
N GLU A 86 -3.94 1.08 -27.19
CA GLU A 86 -4.71 0.33 -28.20
C GLU A 86 -5.40 1.27 -29.19
#